data_AF-I2CR91-F1
#
_entry.id   AF-I2CR91-F1
#
_cell.length_a   1.000
_cell.length_b   1.000
_cell.length_c   1.000
_cell.angle_alpha   90.00
_cell.angle_beta   90.00
_cell.angle_gamma   90.00
#
_symmetry.space_group_name_H-M   'P 1'
#
loop_
_entity.id
_entity.type
_entity.pdbx_description
1 polymer ?
#
loop_
_entity_poly.entity_id
_entity_poly.type
_entity_poly.pdbx_seq_one_letter_code
_entity_poly.pdbx_strand_id
1 'polypeptide(L)'
;MLGNFMLFVDLFTKDDDLLAHSARPLILTYRSPWIRFFRSLLLAPVLALGFAQEAQVLRVTFFDRFRESLAHPLAHARVRLSSPRLHLYKASMSITAQLNWLQFVMYNWFYTTAFLIILLISSIEAAVVGFLYVWSQLEGEEAEAREEGKEEEAGWYIHPGDSLRGRDGLGGREGARQAFVPGYHHYHVANDEAEVLLGAGEGQG
;
A
#
# COMPACT_ATOMS: atom_id res chain seq x y z
N MET A 1 -38.04 25.35 17.98
CA MET A 1 -37.21 24.17 17.63
C MET A 1 -35.84 24.68 17.22
N LEU A 2 -34.76 24.19 17.83
CA LEU A 2 -33.39 24.46 17.37
C LEU A 2 -33.02 23.36 16.38
N GLY A 3 -32.94 23.67 15.09
CA GLY A 3 -32.44 22.76 14.06
C GLY A 3 -30.95 23.01 13.85
N ASN A 4 -30.64 24.13 13.21
CA ASN A 4 -29.29 24.59 12.92
C ASN A 4 -28.87 25.70 13.90
N PHE A 5 -27.62 25.69 14.34
CA PHE A 5 -26.99 26.77 15.08
C PHE A 5 -25.54 26.91 14.63
N MET A 6 -25.01 28.13 14.71
CA MET A 6 -23.62 28.40 14.35
C MET A 6 -22.74 28.38 15.59
N LEU A 7 -21.57 27.74 15.47
CA LEU A 7 -20.53 27.74 16.48
C LEU A 7 -19.33 28.52 15.96
N PHE A 8 -18.92 29.52 16.72
CA PHE A 8 -17.79 30.39 16.44
C PHE A 8 -16.63 30.04 17.37
N VAL A 9 -15.44 29.89 16.82
CA VAL A 9 -14.21 29.70 17.57
C VAL A 9 -13.24 30.80 17.17
N ASP A 10 -12.88 31.61 18.16
CA ASP A 10 -11.92 32.70 18.04
C ASP A 10 -10.65 32.29 18.78
N LEU A 11 -9.51 32.40 18.12
CA LEU A 11 -8.19 32.17 18.70
C LEU A 11 -7.54 33.52 18.97
N PHE A 12 -7.02 33.72 20.17
CA PHE A 12 -6.41 34.97 20.60
C PHE A 12 -4.99 34.75 21.13
N THR A 13 -4.14 35.75 20.93
CA THR A 13 -2.82 35.80 21.56
C THR A 13 -2.89 36.32 22.99
N LYS A 14 -1.76 36.40 23.67
CA LYS A 14 -1.68 36.87 25.07
C LYS A 14 -2.13 38.33 25.22
N ASP A 15 -1.94 39.12 24.18
CA ASP A 15 -2.31 40.54 24.10
C ASP A 15 -3.76 40.76 23.63
N ASP A 16 -4.59 39.70 23.59
CA ASP A 16 -5.99 39.68 23.11
C ASP A 16 -6.18 40.05 21.63
N ASP A 17 -5.10 40.02 20.83
CA ASP A 17 -5.19 40.11 19.37
C ASP A 17 -5.77 38.82 18.77
N LEU A 18 -6.71 39.00 17.84
CA LEU A 18 -7.36 37.90 17.12
C LEU A 18 -6.40 37.27 16.12
N LEU A 19 -5.96 36.03 16.40
CA LEU A 19 -5.10 35.23 15.53
C LEU A 19 -5.89 34.58 14.40
N ALA A 20 -7.04 33.98 14.73
CA ALA A 20 -7.85 33.27 13.76
C ALA A 20 -9.31 33.19 14.19
N HIS A 21 -10.21 33.22 13.21
CA HIS A 21 -11.65 33.10 13.39
C HIS A 21 -12.17 31.95 12.52
N SER A 22 -13.00 31.08 13.10
CA SER A 22 -13.69 30.02 12.37
C SER A 22 -15.14 29.93 12.82
N ALA A 23 -16.04 29.80 11.84
CA ALA A 23 -17.46 29.65 12.11
C ALA A 23 -18.00 28.43 11.36
N ARG A 24 -18.62 27.50 12.09
CA ARG A 24 -19.17 26.27 11.52
C ARG A 24 -20.65 26.11 11.90
N PRO A 25 -21.54 25.88 10.91
CA PRO A 25 -22.93 25.53 11.20
C PRO A 25 -23.00 24.09 11.73
N LEU A 26 -23.85 23.87 12.71
CA LEU A 26 -24.09 22.58 13.35
C LEU A 26 -25.57 22.32 13.44
N ILE A 27 -25.95 21.08 13.17
CA ILE A 27 -27.32 20.63 13.26
C ILE A 27 -27.48 19.65 14.42
N LEU A 28 -28.44 19.93 15.31
CA LEU A 28 -28.91 18.93 16.26
C LEU A 28 -29.83 17.98 15.51
N THR A 29 -29.59 16.69 15.68
CA THR A 29 -30.45 15.68 15.04
C THR A 29 -31.78 15.66 15.77
N TYR A 30 -32.79 16.30 15.18
CA TYR A 30 -34.14 16.25 15.72
C TYR A 30 -34.67 14.82 15.67
N ARG A 31 -35.12 14.31 16.82
CA ARG A 31 -35.88 13.06 16.90
C ARG A 31 -37.31 13.38 17.29
N SER A 32 -38.27 12.72 16.63
CA SER A 32 -39.69 12.98 16.88
C SER A 32 -40.07 12.68 18.34
N PRO A 33 -41.06 13.39 18.92
CA PRO A 33 -41.48 13.18 20.30
C PRO A 33 -41.97 11.75 20.55
N TRP A 34 -42.66 11.16 19.57
CA TRP A 34 -43.13 9.77 19.62
C TRP A 34 -41.98 8.77 19.64
N ILE A 35 -40.99 8.93 18.75
CA ILE A 35 -39.82 8.05 18.71
C ILE A 35 -39.01 8.19 20.00
N ARG A 36 -38.88 9.41 20.54
CA ARG A 36 -38.27 9.64 21.86
C ARG A 36 -39.05 8.91 22.95
N PHE A 37 -40.38 9.04 22.99
CA PHE A 37 -41.22 8.40 23.98
C PHE A 37 -41.09 6.87 23.98
N PHE A 38 -41.23 6.22 22.82
CA PHE A 38 -41.07 4.77 22.73
C PHE A 38 -39.65 4.32 23.11
N ARG A 39 -38.63 5.07 22.69
CA ARG A 39 -37.23 4.77 23.04
C ARG A 39 -36.99 4.91 24.54
N SER A 40 -37.46 5.98 25.16
CA SER A 40 -37.33 6.20 26.60
C SER A 40 -38.17 5.19 27.40
N LEU A 41 -39.32 4.72 26.90
CA LEU A 41 -40.11 3.66 27.52
C LEU A 41 -39.38 2.32 27.49
N LEU A 42 -38.82 1.94 26.34
CA LEU A 42 -38.07 0.68 26.19
C LEU A 42 -36.74 0.70 26.97
N LEU A 43 -36.07 1.85 27.02
CA LEU A 43 -34.79 2.02 27.74
C LEU A 43 -34.97 2.51 29.18
N ALA A 44 -36.20 2.74 29.66
CA ALA A 44 -36.46 3.27 31.01
C ALA A 44 -35.71 2.53 32.13
N PRO A 45 -35.73 1.18 32.20
CA PRO A 45 -35.00 0.48 33.25
C PRO A 45 -33.48 0.64 33.12
N VAL A 46 -32.94 0.69 31.90
CA VAL A 46 -31.49 0.85 31.65
C VAL A 46 -31.03 2.29 31.95
N LEU A 47 -31.86 3.28 31.61
CA LEU A 47 -31.65 4.69 31.92
C LEU A 47 -31.69 4.93 33.44
N ALA A 48 -32.63 4.31 34.15
CA ALA A 48 -32.75 4.42 35.61
C ALA A 48 -31.54 3.84 36.36
N LEU A 49 -30.92 2.80 35.80
CA LEU A 49 -29.68 2.21 36.30
C LEU A 49 -28.42 3.04 35.93
N GLY A 50 -28.57 4.17 35.23
CA GLY A 50 -27.49 5.10 34.92
C GLY A 50 -26.54 4.66 33.80
N PHE A 51 -26.80 3.52 33.15
CA PHE A 51 -25.94 2.97 32.08
C PHE A 51 -26.08 3.71 30.75
N ALA A 52 -27.16 4.48 30.57
CA ALA A 52 -27.41 5.25 29.36
C ALA A 52 -27.70 6.72 29.71
N GLN A 53 -27.12 7.65 28.96
CA GLN A 53 -27.42 9.08 29.04
C GLN A 53 -27.91 9.57 27.67
N GLU A 54 -28.99 10.35 27.67
CA GLU A 54 -29.52 11.00 26.45
C GLU A 54 -28.69 12.25 26.09
N ALA A 55 -27.39 12.09 25.84
CA ALA A 55 -26.51 13.17 25.38
C ALA A 55 -26.08 12.95 23.91
N GLN A 56 -26.19 13.98 23.07
CA GLN A 56 -25.64 13.96 21.71
C GLN A 56 -24.26 14.61 21.72
N VAL A 57 -23.23 13.85 21.33
CA VAL A 57 -21.87 14.35 21.17
C VAL A 57 -21.68 14.82 19.72
N LEU A 58 -21.34 16.09 19.53
CA LEU A 58 -21.02 16.67 18.22
C LEU A 58 -19.50 16.88 18.14
N ARG A 59 -18.85 16.28 17.13
CA ARG A 59 -17.42 16.45 16.85
C ARG A 59 -17.24 17.29 15.59
N VAL A 60 -16.48 18.36 15.69
CA VAL A 60 -16.37 19.37 14.63
C VAL A 60 -14.93 19.88 14.60
N THR A 61 -14.34 19.86 13.41
CA THR A 61 -12.99 20.39 13.19
C THR A 61 -13.08 21.84 12.73
N PHE A 62 -12.60 22.77 13.56
CA PHE A 62 -12.65 24.22 13.27
C PHE A 62 -11.48 24.69 12.41
N PHE A 63 -10.29 24.15 12.67
CA PHE A 63 -9.05 24.48 11.98
C PHE A 63 -8.36 23.18 11.55
N ASP A 64 -8.06 23.05 10.26
CA ASP A 64 -7.40 21.86 9.69
C ASP A 64 -5.88 22.02 9.59
N ARG A 65 -5.41 23.24 9.29
CA ARG A 65 -3.98 23.56 9.13
C ARG A 65 -3.62 24.88 9.80
N PHE A 66 -3.89 25.00 11.10
CA PHE A 66 -3.45 26.16 11.86
C PHE A 66 -1.92 26.10 12.02
N ARG A 67 -1.21 27.10 11.48
CA ARG A 67 0.23 27.27 11.73
C ARG A 67 0.40 28.31 12.82
N GLU A 68 0.90 27.88 13.96
CA GLU A 68 1.28 28.79 15.03
C GLU A 68 2.55 29.55 14.63
N SER A 69 2.52 30.88 14.78
CA SER A 69 3.69 31.72 14.58
C SER A 69 4.41 31.90 15.91
N LEU A 70 5.73 31.72 15.92
CA LEU A 70 6.56 31.96 17.12
C LEU A 70 6.47 33.41 17.62
N ALA A 71 6.13 34.36 16.74
CA ALA A 71 5.96 35.77 17.10
C ALA A 71 4.66 36.05 17.88
N HIS A 72 3.62 35.24 17.66
CA HIS A 72 2.31 35.43 18.28
C HIS A 72 1.77 34.07 18.76
N PRO A 73 2.21 33.60 19.95
CA PRO A 73 1.76 32.33 20.49
C PRO A 73 0.26 32.36 20.78
N LEU A 74 -0.38 31.20 20.61
CA LEU A 74 -1.79 31.03 20.95
C LEU A 74 -1.95 30.97 22.47
N ALA A 75 -2.69 31.91 23.06
CA ALA A 75 -2.88 31.96 24.51
C ALA A 75 -4.22 31.34 24.93
N HIS A 76 -5.32 31.71 24.28
CA HIS A 76 -6.63 31.17 24.61
C HIS A 76 -7.58 31.14 23.42
N ALA A 77 -8.54 30.21 23.47
CA ALA A 77 -9.61 30.08 22.50
C ALA A 77 -10.95 30.47 23.15
N ARG A 78 -11.75 31.27 22.45
CA ARG A 78 -13.10 31.66 22.85
C ARG A 78 -14.11 30.95 21.95
N VAL A 79 -14.97 30.16 22.57
CA VAL A 79 -16.04 29.44 21.86
C VAL A 79 -17.37 30.17 22.10
N ARG A 80 -18.04 30.58 21.02
CA ARG A 80 -19.34 31.28 21.07
C ARG A 80 -20.38 30.50 20.27
N LEU A 81 -21.63 30.58 20.73
CA LEU A 81 -22.78 29.96 20.07
C LEU A 81 -23.72 31.06 19.61
N SER A 82 -24.31 30.87 18.44
CA SER A 82 -25.30 31.81 17.92
C SER A 82 -26.59 31.85 18.73
N SER A 83 -26.97 30.74 19.38
CA SER A 83 -28.26 30.61 20.08
C SER A 83 -28.09 30.43 21.59
N PRO A 84 -28.63 31.33 22.43
CA PRO A 84 -28.54 31.25 23.88
C PRO A 84 -29.45 30.15 24.48
N ARG A 85 -30.39 29.60 23.69
CA ARG A 85 -31.29 28.52 24.13
C ARG A 85 -30.64 27.13 24.14
N LEU A 86 -29.37 27.03 23.74
CA LEU A 86 -28.63 25.78 23.70
C LEU A 86 -27.83 25.59 24.99
N HIS A 87 -28.15 24.56 25.76
CA HIS A 87 -27.38 24.21 26.95
C HIS A 87 -26.26 23.23 26.57
N LEU A 88 -25.00 23.62 26.74
CA LEU A 88 -23.89 22.67 26.69
C LEU A 88 -23.66 22.06 28.07
N TYR A 89 -23.69 20.75 28.12
CA TYR A 89 -23.32 20.00 29.32
C TYR A 89 -21.80 19.84 29.46
N LYS A 90 -21.12 19.56 28.35
CA LYS A 90 -19.67 19.37 28.31
C LYS A 90 -19.13 19.81 26.95
N ALA A 91 -18.03 20.55 26.97
CA ALA A 91 -17.25 20.87 25.79
C ALA A 91 -15.82 20.39 26.03
N SER A 92 -15.24 19.68 25.05
CA SER A 92 -13.85 19.26 25.07
C SER A 92 -13.22 19.62 23.74
N MET A 93 -12.13 20.37 23.78
CA MET A 93 -11.33 20.70 22.60
C MET A 93 -10.11 19.80 22.58
N SER A 94 -9.91 19.07 21.48
CA SER A 94 -8.71 18.27 21.24
C SER A 94 -7.87 18.95 20.16
N ILE A 95 -6.59 19.19 20.46
CA ILE A 95 -5.64 19.73 19.50
C ILE A 95 -4.78 18.56 19.02
N THR A 96 -4.84 18.28 17.72
CA THR A 96 -4.00 17.25 17.09
C THR A 96 -2.89 17.95 16.31
N ALA A 97 -1.66 17.88 16.80
CA ALA A 97 -0.51 18.42 16.10
C ALA A 97 -0.03 17.41 15.04
N GLN A 98 -0.11 17.79 13.77
CA GLN A 98 0.54 17.05 12.69
C GLN A 98 2.01 17.49 12.61
N LEU A 99 2.89 16.76 13.30
CA LEU A 99 4.32 17.02 13.30
C LEU A 99 4.93 16.41 12.02
N ASN A 100 5.10 17.24 10.99
CA ASN A 100 5.86 16.86 9.79
C ASN A 100 7.37 16.91 10.10
N TRP A 101 7.87 15.93 10.83
CA TRP A 101 9.28 15.82 11.23
C TRP A 101 10.22 15.82 10.02
N LEU A 102 9.88 15.10 8.94
CA LEU A 102 10.69 15.06 7.73
C LEU A 102 10.84 16.45 7.09
N GLN A 103 9.72 17.16 6.92
CA GLN A 103 9.74 18.51 6.36
C GLN A 103 10.54 19.48 7.25
N PHE A 104 10.47 19.31 8.57
CA PHE A 104 11.24 20.12 9.51
C PHE A 104 12.75 19.91 9.35
N VAL A 105 13.21 18.65 9.28
CA VAL A 105 14.65 18.36 9.10
C VAL A 105 15.12 18.80 7.71
N MET A 106 14.31 18.62 6.67
CA MET A 106 14.61 19.11 5.32
C MET A 106 14.73 20.63 5.24
N TYR A 107 13.87 21.37 5.96
CA TYR A 107 13.90 22.83 5.94
C TYR A 107 15.14 23.39 6.64
N ASN A 108 15.58 22.74 7.72
CA ASN A 108 16.73 23.22 8.49
C ASN A 108 18.08 22.74 7.93
N TRP A 109 18.15 21.51 7.40
CA TRP A 109 19.38 20.93 6.86
C TRP A 109 19.14 20.12 5.58
N PHE A 110 18.80 20.82 4.50
CA PHE A 110 18.55 20.21 3.19
C PHE A 110 19.71 19.34 2.69
N TYR A 111 20.96 19.84 2.77
CA TYR A 111 22.12 19.13 2.22
C TYR A 111 22.48 17.86 3.00
N THR A 112 22.42 17.89 4.33
CA THR A 112 22.78 16.73 5.15
C THR A 112 21.73 15.63 5.03
N THR A 113 20.44 16.00 4.99
CA THR A 113 19.35 15.04 4.77
C THR A 113 19.41 14.41 3.39
N ALA A 114 19.63 15.21 2.34
CA ALA A 114 19.80 14.68 0.99
C ALA A 114 20.96 13.68 0.92
N PHE A 115 22.11 14.03 1.48
CA PHE A 115 23.28 13.15 1.53
C PHE A 115 23.00 11.85 2.29
N LEU A 116 22.34 11.91 3.45
CA LEU A 116 21.97 10.73 4.24
C LEU A 116 21.00 9.81 3.47
N ILE A 117 20.02 10.36 2.77
CA ILE A 117 19.07 9.57 1.97
C ILE A 117 19.78 8.87 0.82
N ILE A 118 20.66 9.59 0.10
CA ILE A 118 21.45 9.01 -1.00
C ILE A 118 22.34 7.88 -0.48
N LEU A 119 23.03 8.11 0.65
CA LEU A 119 23.89 7.11 1.27
C LEU A 119 23.08 5.87 1.70
N LEU A 120 21.90 6.07 2.30
CA LEU A 120 21.02 4.96 2.70
C LEU A 120 20.57 4.13 1.50
N ILE A 121 20.12 4.76 0.42
CA ILE A 121 19.68 4.07 -0.80
C ILE A 121 20.86 3.32 -1.42
N SER A 122 22.00 4.00 -1.60
CA SER A 122 23.21 3.40 -2.16
C SER A 122 23.70 2.21 -1.33
N SER A 123 23.58 2.28 0.01
CA SER A 123 23.95 1.18 0.90
C SER A 123 23.03 -0.03 0.75
N ILE A 124 21.73 0.19 0.55
CA ILE A 124 20.77 -0.89 0.33
C ILE A 124 21.05 -1.59 -1.01
N GLU A 125 21.28 -0.84 -2.08
CA GLU A 125 21.63 -1.41 -3.38
C GLU A 125 22.94 -2.20 -3.32
N ALA A 126 23.97 -1.66 -2.66
CA ALA A 126 25.22 -2.35 -2.45
C ALA A 126 25.04 -3.64 -1.61
N ALA A 127 24.15 -3.62 -0.61
CA ALA A 127 23.84 -4.80 0.20
C ALA A 127 23.11 -5.87 -0.63
N VAL A 128 22.16 -5.50 -1.49
CA VAL A 128 21.45 -6.43 -2.37
C VAL A 128 22.40 -7.03 -3.41
N VAL A 129 23.21 -6.21 -4.08
CA VAL A 129 24.20 -6.69 -5.05
C VAL A 129 25.24 -7.56 -4.36
N GLY A 130 25.71 -7.16 -3.19
CA GLY A 130 26.65 -7.96 -2.39
C GLY A 130 26.05 -9.31 -1.98
N PHE A 131 24.78 -9.33 -1.57
CA PHE A 131 24.08 -10.57 -1.22
C PHE A 131 23.93 -11.49 -2.44
N LEU A 132 23.51 -10.96 -3.59
CA LEU A 132 23.41 -11.74 -4.83
C LEU A 132 24.76 -12.25 -5.29
N TYR A 133 25.82 -11.44 -5.16
CA TYR A 133 27.18 -11.83 -5.51
C TYR A 133 27.64 -13.02 -4.66
N VAL A 134 27.45 -12.95 -3.33
CA VAL A 134 27.78 -14.06 -2.42
C VAL A 134 26.96 -15.31 -2.75
N TRP A 135 25.67 -15.15 -3.04
CA TRP A 135 24.81 -16.27 -3.42
C TRP A 135 25.28 -16.95 -4.72
N SER A 136 25.67 -16.16 -5.73
CA SER A 136 26.15 -16.69 -7.00
C SER A 136 27.47 -17.46 -6.89
N GLN A 137 28.35 -17.07 -5.96
CA GLN A 137 29.60 -17.79 -5.72
C GLN A 137 29.36 -19.16 -5.08
N LEU A 138 28.41 -19.25 -4.15
CA LEU A 138 28.04 -20.52 -3.51
C LEU A 138 27.42 -21.49 -4.52
N GLU A 139 26.54 -21.01 -5.41
CA GLU A 139 25.91 -21.85 -6.44
C GLU A 139 26.91 -22.26 -7.54
N GLY A 140 27.94 -21.44 -7.79
CA GLY A 140 29.05 -21.76 -8.70
C GLY A 140 29.92 -22.92 -8.21
N GLU A 141 30.28 -22.94 -6.92
CA GLU A 141 31.03 -24.05 -6.31
C GLU A 141 30.22 -25.37 -6.33
N GLU A 142 28.90 -25.31 -6.10
CA GLU A 142 28.02 -26.48 -6.20
C GLU A 142 27.84 -26.97 -7.65
N ALA A 143 27.90 -26.08 -8.64
CA ALA A 143 27.80 -26.43 -10.05
C ALA A 143 29.07 -27.15 -10.57
N GLU A 144 30.26 -26.67 -10.20
CA GLU A 144 31.53 -27.32 -10.54
C GLU A 144 31.64 -28.71 -9.88
N ALA A 145 31.25 -28.83 -8.61
CA ALA A 145 31.21 -30.13 -7.91
C ALA A 145 30.19 -31.12 -8.54
N ARG A 146 29.12 -30.60 -9.15
CA ARG A 146 28.11 -31.42 -9.85
C ARG A 146 28.55 -31.85 -11.25
N GLU A 147 29.46 -31.12 -11.89
CA GLU A 147 30.07 -31.50 -13.17
C GLU A 147 31.17 -32.55 -12.98
N GLU A 148 32.06 -32.37 -11.99
CA GLU A 148 33.09 -33.37 -11.66
C GLU A 148 32.46 -34.73 -11.27
N GLY A 149 31.39 -34.73 -10.48
CA GLY A 149 30.69 -35.97 -10.10
C GLY A 149 30.01 -36.69 -11.28
N LYS A 150 29.58 -35.97 -12.32
CA LYS A 150 28.98 -36.56 -13.52
C LYS A 150 30.02 -37.15 -14.47
N GLU A 151 31.20 -36.55 -14.55
CA GLU A 151 32.32 -37.09 -15.35
C GLU A 151 32.89 -38.36 -14.72
N GLU A 152 32.99 -38.43 -13.38
CA GLU A 152 33.41 -39.64 -12.68
C GLU A 152 32.40 -40.80 -12.85
N GLU A 153 31.09 -40.54 -12.75
CA GLU A 153 30.06 -41.57 -13.00
C GLU A 153 30.04 -42.06 -14.45
N ALA A 154 30.29 -41.17 -15.43
CA ALA A 154 30.38 -41.54 -16.84
C ALA A 154 31.62 -42.39 -17.17
N GLY A 155 32.72 -42.22 -16.41
CA GLY A 155 33.96 -43.00 -16.55
C GLY A 155 33.83 -44.49 -16.23
N TRP A 156 32.80 -44.90 -15.49
CA TRP A 156 32.56 -46.32 -15.13
C TRP A 156 31.71 -47.09 -16.16
N TYR A 157 31.11 -46.42 -17.15
CA TYR A 157 30.31 -47.05 -18.21
C TYR A 157 31.11 -47.21 -19.52
N ILE A 158 32.10 -48.11 -19.52
CA ILE A 158 32.75 -48.55 -20.77
C ILE A 158 31.96 -49.72 -21.34
N HIS A 159 31.28 -49.52 -22.48
CA HIS A 159 30.66 -50.58 -23.26
C HIS A 159 31.73 -51.53 -23.83
N PRO A 160 31.74 -52.83 -23.48
CA PRO A 160 32.67 -53.77 -24.07
C PRO A 160 32.07 -54.36 -25.35
N GLY A 161 32.69 -54.05 -26.48
CA GLY A 161 32.43 -54.73 -27.75
C GLY A 161 32.09 -53.76 -28.85
N ASP A 162 33.08 -53.45 -29.67
CA ASP A 162 32.96 -53.57 -31.13
C ASP A 162 34.32 -53.29 -31.76
N SER A 163 35.07 -54.39 -31.95
CA SER A 163 36.14 -54.44 -32.93
C SER A 163 35.75 -55.44 -34.02
N LEU A 164 36.13 -55.09 -35.25
CA LEU A 164 36.07 -55.87 -36.50
C LEU A 164 34.82 -55.70 -37.37
N ARG A 165 34.90 -54.83 -38.38
CA ARG A 165 34.72 -55.29 -39.78
C ARG A 165 35.36 -54.32 -40.78
N GLY A 166 36.34 -54.85 -41.51
CA GLY A 166 37.00 -54.13 -42.61
C GLY A 166 36.33 -54.35 -43.96
N ARG A 167 36.65 -53.38 -44.83
CA ARG A 167 37.02 -53.47 -46.26
C ARG A 167 35.97 -53.87 -47.31
N ASP A 168 36.17 -53.21 -48.47
CA ASP A 168 35.66 -53.47 -49.83
C ASP A 168 34.28 -52.85 -50.11
N GLY A 169 34.00 -52.06 -51.15
CA GLY A 169 34.74 -51.62 -52.32
C GLY A 169 33.74 -51.34 -53.47
N LEU A 170 33.76 -50.12 -54.02
CA LEU A 170 33.37 -49.72 -55.38
C LEU A 170 31.90 -49.87 -55.87
N GLY A 171 31.36 -48.76 -56.41
CA GLY A 171 30.57 -48.83 -57.64
C GLY A 171 29.33 -47.93 -57.75
N GLY A 172 29.46 -46.84 -58.52
CA GLY A 172 28.55 -46.64 -59.66
C GLY A 172 27.23 -45.87 -59.46
N ARG A 173 27.32 -44.57 -59.72
CA ARG A 173 26.48 -43.74 -60.63
C ARG A 173 24.94 -43.77 -60.59
N GLU A 174 24.46 -42.52 -60.52
CA GLU A 174 23.38 -41.88 -61.31
C GLU A 174 21.92 -42.15 -60.94
N GLY A 175 21.18 -41.04 -60.71
CA GLY A 175 19.78 -40.99 -61.11
C GLY A 175 18.83 -40.19 -60.22
N ALA A 176 18.86 -38.87 -60.38
CA ALA A 176 17.71 -37.95 -60.32
C ALA A 176 16.82 -37.87 -59.06
N ARG A 177 16.71 -36.66 -58.51
CA ARG A 177 15.50 -35.81 -58.67
C ARG A 177 15.71 -34.42 -58.03
N GLN A 178 15.10 -33.45 -58.70
CA GLN A 178 15.17 -32.00 -58.48
C GLN A 178 14.26 -31.54 -57.33
N ALA A 179 14.63 -30.45 -56.65
CA ALA A 179 13.76 -29.30 -56.28
C ALA A 179 14.62 -28.29 -55.48
N PHE A 180 14.90 -27.09 -55.99
CA PHE A 180 14.14 -25.85 -55.77
C PHE A 180 13.92 -25.49 -54.29
N VAL A 181 14.70 -24.54 -53.77
CA VAL A 181 14.27 -23.58 -52.74
C VAL A 181 15.11 -22.29 -52.87
N PRO A 182 14.50 -21.10 -53.03
CA PRO A 182 15.13 -19.81 -52.75
C PRO A 182 14.64 -19.23 -51.40
N GLY A 183 15.59 -18.62 -50.67
CA GLY A 183 15.49 -17.33 -49.98
C GLY A 183 14.32 -16.99 -49.02
N TYR A 184 14.68 -16.91 -47.74
CA TYR A 184 14.34 -15.89 -46.71
C TYR A 184 12.88 -15.57 -46.32
N HIS A 185 12.55 -15.79 -45.03
CA HIS A 185 12.23 -14.79 -43.97
C HIS A 185 11.41 -15.48 -42.84
N HIS A 186 11.95 -15.55 -41.62
CA HIS A 186 11.63 -14.71 -40.45
C HIS A 186 10.26 -15.00 -39.74
N TYR A 187 10.37 -15.54 -38.52
CA TYR A 187 9.54 -15.47 -37.29
C TYR A 187 8.00 -15.49 -37.36
N HIS A 188 7.34 -16.36 -36.58
CA HIS A 188 6.87 -16.07 -35.21
C HIS A 188 6.11 -17.27 -34.59
N VAL A 189 6.47 -17.56 -33.33
CA VAL A 189 5.66 -17.93 -32.14
C VAL A 189 4.20 -18.35 -32.36
N ALA A 190 3.84 -19.56 -31.89
CA ALA A 190 2.79 -19.82 -30.89
C ALA A 190 2.48 -21.34 -30.83
N ASN A 191 3.11 -22.07 -29.91
CA ASN A 191 2.56 -23.35 -29.47
C ASN A 191 1.64 -23.06 -28.29
N ASP A 192 0.36 -23.06 -28.60
CA ASP A 192 -0.74 -23.18 -27.66
C ASP A 192 -0.93 -24.69 -27.46
N GLU A 193 -0.39 -25.23 -26.35
CA GLU A 193 -0.67 -26.61 -25.94
C GLU A 193 -2.04 -26.65 -25.29
N ALA A 194 -2.99 -27.11 -26.10
CA ALA A 194 -4.23 -27.69 -25.64
C ALA A 194 -3.96 -28.98 -24.89
N GLU A 195 -4.47 -29.12 -23.66
CA GLU A 195 -5.21 -30.30 -23.19
C GLU A 195 -5.70 -30.10 -21.75
N VAL A 196 -6.96 -29.72 -21.59
CA VAL A 196 -7.81 -30.24 -20.49
C VAL A 196 -9.25 -30.36 -21.01
N LEU A 197 -9.58 -31.55 -21.50
CA LEU A 197 -10.94 -32.00 -21.80
C LEU A 197 -11.59 -32.59 -20.54
N LEU A 198 -12.62 -31.94 -20.02
CA LEU A 198 -13.78 -32.52 -19.29
C LEU A 198 -14.84 -31.41 -19.31
N GLY A 199 -16.05 -31.50 -19.87
CA GLY A 199 -17.00 -32.61 -19.96
C GLY A 199 -18.35 -32.07 -19.45
N ALA A 200 -19.45 -32.40 -20.15
CA ALA A 200 -20.86 -32.03 -19.92
C ALA A 200 -21.27 -30.62 -20.43
N GLY A 201 -22.32 -30.43 -21.24
CA GLY A 201 -23.47 -31.27 -21.55
C GLY A 201 -24.76 -30.49 -21.28
N GLU A 202 -25.59 -30.36 -22.31
CA GLU A 202 -26.95 -29.78 -22.35
C GLU A 202 -27.05 -28.23 -22.30
N GLY A 203 -27.77 -27.55 -23.21
CA GLY A 203 -28.84 -28.00 -24.10
C GLY A 203 -30.08 -27.14 -23.84
N GLN A 204 -30.19 -26.06 -24.61
CA GLN A 204 -31.24 -25.04 -24.53
C GLN A 204 -32.60 -25.58 -25.02
N GLY A 205 -33.66 -25.24 -24.29
CA GLY A 205 -35.06 -25.16 -24.73
C GLY A 205 -35.62 -23.80 -24.34
#